data_AF-A0AAD3QXH4-F1
#
_entry.id   AF-A0AAD3QXH4-F1
#
_cell.length_a   1.000
_cell.length_b   1.000
_cell.length_c   1.000
_cell.angle_alpha   90.00
_cell.angle_beta   90.00
_cell.angle_gamma   90.00
#
_symmetry.space_group_name_H-M   'P 1'
#
loop_
_entity.id
_entity.type
_entity.pdbx_description
1 polymer ?
#
loop_
_entity_poly.entity_id
_entity_poly.type
_entity_poly.pdbx_seq_one_letter_code
_entity_poly.pdbx_strand_id
1 'polypeptide(L)'
;MDTRTATAELGWISFPANGWEEVSGYDENLNTIRTYQVCNVFEPSQNNWLLTTYIDRRAAQRIYVEIRFTVRDCASIPSVLGSCKETFNLYYLETDRTVSEGIKGVEYWANAPFLKVDTIAADESFSQVDFGGRLMKVNTEVRSFGPLSKGRGFHLAFQDLGACMSLLAVRVFYKKCPSVVQNFAFFPETLTGAESTSLVIARGSCIPNAEEVDVPIKLYCNGDGEWMVPIGSCSCKAGYEPDNGNVCRACPQGTFKSSQGAGLCQQCPLNSRSTIEAATLCGCRNGYYRGDMDRPEDVCTSVPSAPRNVVSVVNQTSVLLEWHPPRDTGHRGDLSYNILCRRCHSNERRACQPCDDSVAFVPGKRGLKETRVEISKLRAHTSYTFDIQAINGVSNKSPYPAQQLSINITTNQAAPSVVPIMHQVSSTSRSFSLSWPPPEQHNGIILDYEIRYYDKE
;
A
#
# COMPACT_ATOMS: atom_id res chain seq x y z
N MET A 1 -25.41 31.35 7.85
CA MET A 1 -25.87 32.57 8.54
C MET A 1 -26.07 32.23 10.00
N ASP A 2 -25.69 33.08 10.94
CA ASP A 2 -25.91 32.85 12.37
C ASP A 2 -26.15 34.19 13.06
N THR A 3 -27.37 34.43 13.56
CA THR A 3 -27.71 35.69 14.23
C THR A 3 -27.50 35.66 15.74
N ARG A 4 -27.06 34.53 16.33
CA ARG A 4 -26.90 34.39 17.80
C ARG A 4 -25.92 35.39 18.42
N THR A 5 -24.97 35.89 17.63
CA THR A 5 -23.93 36.84 18.08
C THR A 5 -24.08 38.21 17.42
N ALA A 6 -25.18 38.46 16.71
CA ALA A 6 -25.40 39.71 16.00
C ALA A 6 -25.75 40.84 16.97
N THR A 7 -24.88 41.86 17.02
CA THR A 7 -25.05 43.07 17.85
C THR A 7 -25.45 44.30 17.04
N ALA A 8 -25.15 44.29 15.74
CA ALA A 8 -25.55 45.31 14.76
C ALA A 8 -26.84 44.93 14.03
N GLU A 9 -27.49 45.91 13.40
CA GLU A 9 -28.75 45.73 12.65
C GLU A 9 -28.64 44.57 11.65
N LEU A 10 -29.63 43.67 11.70
CA LEU A 10 -29.66 42.48 10.84
C LEU A 10 -30.06 42.82 9.39
N GLY A 11 -30.72 43.96 9.18
CA GLY A 11 -31.11 44.44 7.86
C GLY A 11 -32.14 43.56 7.16
N TRP A 12 -32.99 42.86 7.92
CA TRP A 12 -34.08 42.07 7.37
C TRP A 12 -35.26 42.97 7.02
N ILE A 13 -36.03 42.59 6.00
CA ILE A 13 -37.11 43.42 5.47
C ILE A 13 -38.42 42.97 6.12
N SER A 14 -39.09 43.85 6.85
CA SER A 14 -40.42 43.62 7.39
C SER A 14 -41.51 44.15 6.46
N PHE A 15 -42.63 43.42 6.35
CA PHE A 15 -43.82 43.85 5.64
C PHE A 15 -45.11 43.38 6.34
N PRO A 16 -46.06 44.27 6.64
CA PRO A 16 -45.91 45.73 6.58
C PRO A 16 -44.78 46.20 7.52
N ALA A 17 -44.29 47.41 7.32
CA ALA A 17 -43.10 47.91 8.03
C ALA A 17 -43.27 47.90 9.57
N ASN A 18 -44.51 47.96 10.06
CA ASN A 18 -44.92 47.91 11.46
C ASN A 18 -45.37 46.51 11.92
N GLY A 19 -45.16 45.47 11.12
CA GLY A 19 -45.49 44.09 11.49
C GLY A 19 -44.43 43.51 12.41
N TRP A 20 -43.24 43.25 11.87
CA TRP A 20 -42.09 42.79 12.63
C TRP A 20 -41.19 43.97 13.01
N GLU A 21 -40.88 44.09 14.30
CA GLU A 21 -40.02 45.13 14.85
C GLU A 21 -38.67 44.57 15.28
N GLU A 22 -37.58 45.22 14.86
CA GLU A 22 -36.23 44.89 15.33
C GLU A 22 -35.97 45.55 16.68
N VAL A 23 -35.63 44.74 17.69
CA VAL A 23 -35.37 45.20 19.04
C VAL A 23 -34.06 44.63 19.58
N SER A 24 -33.48 45.31 20.57
CA SER A 24 -32.35 44.79 21.34
C SER A 24 -32.87 43.91 22.47
N GLY A 25 -32.44 42.65 22.49
CA GLY A 25 -32.68 41.70 23.57
C GLY A 25 -31.41 41.32 24.30
N TYR A 26 -31.54 40.41 25.28
CA TYR A 26 -30.43 39.78 25.97
C TYR A 26 -30.51 38.26 25.78
N ASP A 27 -29.37 37.60 25.57
CA ASP A 27 -29.31 36.14 25.62
C ASP A 27 -29.28 35.63 27.07
N GLU A 28 -29.24 34.30 27.24
CA GLU A 28 -29.14 33.64 28.57
C GLU A 28 -27.91 34.06 29.38
N ASN A 29 -26.86 34.55 28.71
CA ASN A 29 -25.62 35.01 29.31
C ASN A 29 -25.57 36.53 29.49
N LEU A 30 -26.69 37.23 29.29
CA LEU A 30 -26.83 38.69 29.36
C LEU A 30 -26.01 39.47 28.31
N ASN A 31 -25.65 38.83 27.20
CA ASN A 31 -25.09 39.54 26.06
C ASN A 31 -26.20 40.23 25.29
N THR A 32 -25.94 41.45 24.82
CA THR A 32 -26.87 42.17 23.94
C THR A 32 -26.96 41.47 22.59
N ILE A 33 -28.18 41.13 22.15
CA ILE A 33 -28.45 40.51 20.85
C ILE A 33 -29.52 41.29 20.09
N ARG A 34 -29.54 41.16 18.77
CA ARG A 34 -30.62 41.70 17.92
C ARG A 34 -31.68 40.64 17.66
N THR A 35 -32.93 40.97 17.95
CA THR A 35 -34.08 40.08 17.86
C THR A 35 -35.21 40.74 17.10
N TYR A 36 -36.10 39.96 16.51
CA TYR A 36 -37.33 40.48 15.89
C TYR A 36 -38.55 40.07 16.70
N GLN A 37 -39.46 41.00 16.97
CA GLN A 37 -40.69 40.73 17.74
C GLN A 37 -41.94 41.14 16.95
N VAL A 38 -43.06 40.46 17.24
CA VAL A 38 -44.39 40.80 16.73
C VAL A 38 -45.44 40.40 17.77
N CYS A 39 -46.46 41.23 17.99
CA CYS A 39 -47.53 40.94 18.95
C CYS A 39 -48.85 41.65 18.58
N ASN A 40 -49.31 41.47 17.34
CA ASN A 40 -50.54 42.10 16.82
C ASN A 40 -51.78 41.22 17.04
N VAL A 41 -51.90 40.62 18.23
CA VAL A 41 -52.90 39.58 18.57
C VAL A 41 -54.35 40.09 18.66
N PHE A 42 -54.56 41.40 18.77
CA PHE A 42 -55.89 42.00 18.89
C PHE A 42 -56.57 42.24 17.52
N GLU A 43 -55.80 42.16 16.44
CA GLU A 43 -56.32 42.37 15.09
C GLU A 43 -56.89 41.07 14.51
N PRO A 44 -58.06 41.09 13.85
CA PRO A 44 -58.77 39.87 13.43
C PRO A 44 -58.13 39.14 12.25
N SER A 45 -57.27 39.82 11.47
CA SER A 45 -56.54 39.23 10.35
C SER A 45 -55.14 39.85 10.29
N GLN A 46 -54.11 39.02 10.39
CA GLN A 46 -52.71 39.42 10.35
C GLN A 46 -51.98 38.65 9.25
N ASN A 47 -50.97 39.30 8.66
CA ASN A 47 -50.12 38.71 7.63
C ASN A 47 -48.77 39.44 7.62
N ASN A 48 -48.01 39.27 8.69
CA ASN A 48 -46.75 39.97 8.92
C ASN A 48 -45.58 39.12 8.42
N TRP A 49 -44.85 39.62 7.44
CA TRP A 49 -43.70 38.94 6.85
C TRP A 49 -42.40 39.57 7.30
N LEU A 50 -41.39 38.73 7.51
CA LEU A 50 -40.01 39.11 7.78
C LEU A 50 -39.10 38.32 6.85
N LEU A 51 -38.35 39.00 6.00
CA LEU A 51 -37.47 38.38 4.99
C LEU A 51 -36.00 38.63 5.32
N THR A 52 -35.22 37.56 5.37
CA THR A 52 -33.78 37.66 5.61
C THR A 52 -33.04 38.31 4.45
N THR A 53 -31.82 38.76 4.70
CA THR A 53 -30.85 39.03 3.64
C THR A 53 -30.57 37.76 2.81
N TYR A 54 -29.91 37.94 1.67
CA TYR A 54 -29.52 36.83 0.79
C TYR A 54 -28.57 35.86 1.49
N ILE A 55 -28.84 34.55 1.36
CA ILE A 55 -28.02 33.48 1.91
C ILE A 55 -27.46 32.65 0.75
N ASP A 56 -26.14 32.66 0.59
CA ASP A 56 -25.43 31.80 -0.36
C ASP A 56 -25.51 30.34 0.09
N ARG A 57 -26.07 29.46 -0.75
CA ARG A 57 -26.21 28.03 -0.45
C ARG A 57 -24.93 27.24 -0.73
N ARG A 58 -23.95 27.86 -1.40
CA ARG A 58 -22.74 27.21 -1.93
C ARG A 58 -23.13 25.99 -2.78
N ALA A 59 -22.53 24.83 -2.49
CA ALA A 59 -22.87 23.57 -3.16
C ALA A 59 -23.87 22.71 -2.35
N ALA A 60 -24.44 23.23 -1.25
CA ALA A 60 -25.38 22.47 -0.44
C ALA A 60 -26.69 22.21 -1.18
N GLN A 61 -27.19 20.98 -1.08
CA GLN A 61 -28.49 20.56 -1.61
C GLN A 61 -29.59 20.65 -0.56
N ARG A 62 -29.24 20.44 0.71
CA ARG A 62 -30.15 20.51 1.85
C ARG A 62 -29.65 21.54 2.86
N ILE A 63 -30.56 22.37 3.35
CA ILE A 63 -30.29 23.41 4.34
C ILE A 63 -31.07 23.09 5.61
N TYR A 64 -30.46 23.39 6.74
CA TYR A 64 -31.03 23.31 8.07
C TYR A 64 -31.16 24.71 8.63
N VAL A 65 -32.31 24.99 9.25
CA VAL A 65 -32.63 26.24 9.93
C VAL A 65 -32.96 25.89 11.36
N GLU A 66 -32.11 26.33 12.28
CA GLU A 66 -32.34 26.30 13.72
C GLU A 66 -32.88 27.67 14.13
N ILE A 67 -34.06 27.67 14.75
CA ILE A 67 -34.80 28.86 15.15
C ILE A 67 -34.96 28.84 16.66
N ARG A 68 -34.44 29.86 17.33
CA ARG A 68 -34.66 30.09 18.76
C ARG A 68 -35.67 31.21 18.93
N PHE A 69 -36.75 30.96 19.67
CA PHE A 69 -37.86 31.90 19.78
C PHE A 69 -38.65 31.74 21.07
N THR A 70 -39.43 32.74 21.42
CA THR A 70 -40.39 32.71 22.54
C THR A 70 -41.79 32.98 22.02
N VAL A 71 -42.80 32.27 22.52
CA VAL A 71 -44.21 32.51 22.20
C VAL A 71 -45.00 32.65 23.49
N ARG A 72 -45.85 33.67 23.53
CA ARG A 72 -46.78 33.88 24.64
C ARG A 72 -48.03 33.03 24.46
N ASP A 73 -48.46 32.38 25.53
CA ASP A 73 -49.71 31.61 25.55
C ASP A 73 -50.91 32.52 25.28
N CYS A 74 -51.73 32.17 24.29
CA CYS A 74 -52.94 32.92 23.94
C CYS A 74 -53.96 32.96 25.09
N ALA A 75 -54.03 31.91 25.91
CA ALA A 75 -54.91 31.88 27.09
C ALA A 75 -54.48 32.90 28.16
N SER A 76 -53.21 33.34 28.15
CA SER A 76 -52.68 34.37 29.05
C SER A 76 -52.97 35.81 28.61
N ILE A 77 -53.61 35.99 27.45
CA ILE A 77 -53.92 37.31 26.88
C ILE A 77 -55.45 37.51 26.95
N PRO A 78 -55.92 38.52 27.70
CA PRO A 78 -57.35 38.79 27.77
C PRO A 78 -57.86 39.35 26.43
N SER A 79 -59.08 38.96 26.04
CA SER A 79 -59.83 39.52 24.90
C SER A 79 -59.26 39.27 23.50
N VAL A 80 -58.59 38.13 23.26
CA VAL A 80 -58.03 37.76 21.93
C VAL A 80 -58.56 36.42 21.38
N LEU A 81 -59.73 35.98 21.85
CA LEU A 81 -60.35 34.72 21.44
C LEU A 81 -60.65 34.69 19.93
N GLY A 82 -59.91 33.87 19.20
CA GLY A 82 -60.08 33.62 17.77
C GLY A 82 -59.05 34.29 16.86
N SER A 83 -58.49 35.44 17.25
CA SER A 83 -57.43 36.16 16.51
C SER A 83 -56.02 35.69 16.88
N CYS A 84 -55.80 35.27 18.13
CA CYS A 84 -54.49 34.86 18.62
C CYS A 84 -54.07 33.46 18.09
N LYS A 85 -52.79 33.34 17.72
CA LYS A 85 -52.12 32.09 17.30
C LYS A 85 -50.85 31.87 18.13
N GLU A 86 -50.44 30.61 18.26
CA GLU A 86 -49.20 30.22 18.96
C GLU A 86 -48.17 29.64 17.98
N THR A 87 -48.40 29.86 16.69
CA THR A 87 -47.62 29.29 15.59
C THR A 87 -47.29 30.36 14.56
N PHE A 88 -46.15 30.21 13.91
CA PHE A 88 -45.75 31.02 12.75
C PHE A 88 -45.29 30.11 11.63
N ASN A 89 -45.23 30.61 10.41
CA ASN A 89 -44.84 29.80 9.25
C ASN A 89 -43.42 30.17 8.81
N LEU A 90 -42.64 29.16 8.44
CA LEU A 90 -41.34 29.31 7.81
C LEU A 90 -41.45 29.06 6.30
N TYR A 91 -40.86 29.96 5.52
CA TYR A 91 -40.80 29.92 4.06
C TYR A 91 -39.37 30.11 3.56
N TYR A 92 -39.13 29.70 2.32
CA TYR A 92 -37.90 30.03 1.59
C TYR A 92 -38.18 30.41 0.14
N LEU A 93 -37.23 31.13 -0.47
CA LEU A 93 -37.27 31.54 -1.88
C LEU A 93 -35.88 31.39 -2.49
N GLU A 94 -35.73 30.48 -3.46
CA GLU A 94 -34.51 30.31 -4.26
C GLU A 94 -34.30 31.47 -5.23
N THR A 95 -33.10 32.05 -5.26
CA THR A 95 -32.77 33.20 -6.12
C THR A 95 -31.27 33.28 -6.43
N ASP A 96 -30.94 33.96 -7.52
CA ASP A 96 -29.57 34.34 -7.90
C ASP A 96 -29.19 35.76 -7.47
N ARG A 97 -30.16 36.57 -7.04
CA ARG A 97 -29.96 37.99 -6.78
C ARG A 97 -29.93 38.28 -5.29
N THR A 98 -28.95 39.05 -4.84
CA THR A 98 -29.05 39.80 -3.59
C THR A 98 -30.21 40.76 -3.75
N VAL A 99 -31.23 40.62 -2.93
CA VAL A 99 -32.36 41.54 -2.93
C VAL A 99 -31.85 42.93 -2.53
N SER A 100 -31.47 43.71 -3.54
CA SER A 100 -31.13 45.10 -3.42
C SER A 100 -31.79 45.79 -4.60
N GLU A 101 -32.89 46.49 -4.30
CA GLU A 101 -33.65 47.47 -5.11
C GLU A 101 -35.05 47.08 -5.63
N GLY A 102 -35.46 45.80 -5.60
CA GLY A 102 -36.73 45.36 -6.23
C GLY A 102 -37.95 45.11 -5.32
N ILE A 103 -37.80 44.99 -4.00
CA ILE A 103 -38.94 44.74 -3.09
C ILE A 103 -39.57 46.07 -2.69
N LYS A 104 -40.55 46.52 -3.48
CA LYS A 104 -41.41 47.64 -3.12
C LYS A 104 -42.87 47.25 -3.33
N GLY A 105 -43.63 47.30 -2.23
CA GLY A 105 -45.10 47.23 -2.27
C GLY A 105 -45.70 45.86 -1.98
N VAL A 106 -47.01 45.89 -1.73
CA VAL A 106 -47.88 44.74 -1.38
C VAL A 106 -47.84 43.64 -2.45
N GLU A 107 -47.66 44.00 -3.72
CA GLU A 107 -47.67 43.06 -4.85
C GLU A 107 -46.51 42.06 -4.82
N TYR A 108 -45.34 42.44 -4.32
CA TYR A 108 -44.22 41.50 -4.21
C TYR A 108 -44.53 40.38 -3.21
N TRP A 109 -45.03 40.74 -2.02
CA TRP A 109 -45.35 39.78 -0.96
C TRP A 109 -46.55 38.90 -1.29
N ALA A 110 -47.49 39.41 -2.09
CA ALA A 110 -48.62 38.64 -2.58
C ALA A 110 -48.26 37.64 -3.70
N ASN A 111 -47.27 37.96 -4.54
CA ASN A 111 -46.95 37.18 -5.75
C ASN A 111 -45.59 36.48 -5.72
N ALA A 112 -44.76 36.71 -4.70
CA ALA A 112 -43.47 36.06 -4.58
C ALA A 112 -43.68 34.54 -4.43
N PRO A 113 -42.91 33.71 -5.16
CA PRO A 113 -43.09 32.26 -5.17
C PRO A 113 -42.44 31.61 -3.94
N PHE A 114 -42.81 32.07 -2.74
CA PHE A 114 -42.36 31.49 -1.49
C PHE A 114 -42.85 30.05 -1.37
N LEU A 115 -41.94 29.16 -1.01
CA LEU A 115 -42.25 27.76 -0.71
C LEU A 115 -42.31 27.58 0.80
N LYS A 116 -43.43 27.04 1.30
CA LYS A 116 -43.62 26.79 2.72
C LYS A 116 -42.71 25.63 3.14
N VAL A 117 -41.88 25.84 4.16
CA VAL A 117 -41.08 24.80 4.80
C VAL A 117 -41.95 24.05 5.81
N ASP A 118 -42.47 24.77 6.80
CA ASP A 118 -43.32 24.18 7.84
C ASP A 118 -44.10 25.26 8.62
N THR A 119 -45.04 24.82 9.45
CA THR A 119 -45.66 25.61 10.52
C THR A 119 -44.91 25.31 11.81
N ILE A 120 -44.32 26.33 12.42
CA ILE A 120 -43.52 26.21 13.65
C ILE A 120 -44.43 26.49 14.85
N ALA A 121 -44.44 25.57 15.79
CA ALA A 121 -45.12 25.68 17.08
C ALA A 121 -44.08 25.66 18.21
N ALA A 122 -44.42 26.26 19.34
CA ALA A 122 -43.61 26.15 20.56
C ALA A 122 -43.90 24.81 21.27
N ASP A 123 -42.85 24.17 21.80
CA ASP A 123 -42.99 23.05 22.73
C ASP A 123 -43.47 23.55 24.10
N GLU A 124 -43.00 24.72 24.52
CA GLU A 124 -43.43 25.41 25.74
C GLU A 124 -43.78 26.88 25.48
N SER A 125 -44.97 27.31 25.91
CA SER A 125 -45.39 28.71 25.93
C SER A 125 -45.28 29.31 27.33
N PHE A 126 -45.06 30.63 27.42
CA PHE A 126 -45.00 31.34 28.70
C PHE A 126 -46.32 32.06 29.03
N SER A 127 -46.65 32.12 30.33
CA SER A 127 -47.90 32.65 30.87
C SER A 127 -47.69 33.88 31.78
N GLN A 128 -48.79 34.45 32.28
CA GLN A 128 -48.75 35.62 33.19
C GLN A 128 -48.09 35.31 34.55
N VAL A 129 -48.08 34.04 34.97
CA VAL A 129 -47.41 33.59 36.21
C VAL A 129 -45.88 33.63 36.04
N ASP A 130 -45.39 33.37 34.83
CA ASP A 130 -43.97 33.36 34.50
C ASP A 130 -43.37 34.78 34.40
N PHE A 131 -44.21 35.78 34.10
CA PHE A 131 -43.84 37.21 34.12
C PHE A 131 -43.46 37.71 35.52
N GLY A 132 -44.10 37.19 36.57
CA GLY A 132 -43.78 37.49 37.97
C GLY A 132 -42.42 36.91 38.42
N GLY A 133 -41.92 35.90 37.71
CA GLY A 133 -40.65 35.23 37.97
C GLY A 133 -39.50 35.58 37.01
N ARG A 134 -39.72 36.47 36.03
CA ARG A 134 -38.77 36.79 34.93
C ARG A 134 -38.29 35.55 34.15
N LEU A 135 -39.09 34.48 34.09
CA LEU A 135 -38.70 33.27 33.38
C LEU A 135 -39.23 33.32 31.95
N MET A 136 -38.37 33.62 30.97
CA MET A 136 -38.73 33.49 29.55
C MET A 136 -38.46 32.07 29.08
N LYS A 137 -39.47 31.41 28.50
CA LYS A 137 -39.32 30.07 27.95
C LYS A 137 -38.87 30.13 26.50
N VAL A 138 -37.64 29.69 26.26
CA VAL A 138 -37.00 29.70 24.95
C VAL A 138 -37.20 28.34 24.27
N ASN A 139 -37.83 28.37 23.10
CA ASN A 139 -38.03 27.21 22.24
C ASN A 139 -36.91 27.16 21.20
N THR A 140 -36.51 25.94 20.80
CA THR A 140 -35.51 25.73 19.74
C THR A 140 -36.03 24.69 18.76
N GLU A 141 -36.36 25.13 17.56
CA GLU A 141 -36.88 24.25 16.50
C GLU A 141 -35.89 24.17 15.35
N VAL A 142 -35.65 22.94 14.85
CA VAL A 142 -34.82 22.70 13.66
C VAL A 142 -35.68 22.18 12.53
N ARG A 143 -35.65 22.85 11.38
CA ARG A 143 -36.28 22.38 10.15
C ARG A 143 -35.29 22.34 9.00
N SER A 144 -35.54 21.46 8.05
CA SER A 144 -34.70 21.34 6.86
C SER A 144 -35.52 21.37 5.59
N PHE A 145 -34.96 21.93 4.53
CA PHE A 145 -35.57 21.94 3.20
C PHE A 145 -34.52 21.67 2.11
N GLY A 146 -35.01 21.19 0.97
CA GLY A 146 -34.24 20.81 -0.20
C GLY A 146 -34.98 19.73 -1.02
N PRO A 147 -34.43 19.26 -2.15
CA PRO A 147 -33.20 19.75 -2.78
C PRO A 147 -33.34 21.18 -3.29
N LEU A 148 -32.35 22.01 -2.97
CA LEU A 148 -32.15 23.28 -3.66
C LEU A 148 -31.59 23.00 -5.06
N SER A 149 -32.31 23.48 -6.07
CA SER A 149 -32.05 23.20 -7.49
C SER A 149 -31.99 24.46 -8.35
N LYS A 150 -32.51 25.58 -7.86
CA LYS A 150 -32.61 26.86 -8.55
C LYS A 150 -31.69 27.89 -7.89
N GLY A 151 -30.96 28.60 -8.73
CA GLY A 151 -30.08 29.70 -8.32
C GLY A 151 -28.90 29.33 -7.41
N ARG A 152 -28.15 30.36 -7.01
CA ARG A 152 -26.94 30.29 -6.16
C ARG A 152 -27.22 30.47 -4.67
N GLY A 153 -28.42 30.87 -4.29
CA GLY A 153 -28.77 31.09 -2.89
C GLY A 153 -30.27 31.18 -2.68
N PHE A 154 -30.66 31.65 -1.51
CA PHE A 154 -32.05 31.76 -1.12
C PHE A 154 -32.26 32.86 -0.07
N HIS A 155 -33.51 33.24 0.12
CA HIS A 155 -33.97 34.00 1.29
C HIS A 155 -34.84 33.10 2.17
N LEU A 156 -34.83 33.36 3.47
CA LEU A 156 -35.83 32.82 4.39
C LEU A 156 -36.88 33.89 4.68
N ALA A 157 -38.13 33.46 4.84
CA ALA A 157 -39.22 34.33 5.24
C ALA A 157 -39.97 33.73 6.43
N PHE A 158 -40.31 34.58 7.39
CA PHE A 158 -41.13 34.23 8.55
C PHE A 158 -42.46 34.95 8.42
N GLN A 159 -43.55 34.20 8.48
CA GLN A 159 -44.90 34.75 8.39
C GLN A 159 -45.63 34.54 9.70
N ASP A 160 -46.09 35.65 10.27
CA ASP A 160 -46.99 35.70 11.41
C ASP A 160 -48.43 35.99 10.95
N LEU A 161 -49.38 35.26 11.56
CA LEU A 161 -50.82 35.36 11.32
C LEU A 161 -51.61 35.75 12.57
N GLY A 162 -50.95 36.29 13.61
CA GLY A 162 -51.58 36.74 14.84
C GLY A 162 -50.99 36.15 16.11
N ALA A 163 -49.69 35.86 16.14
CA ALA A 163 -48.96 35.40 17.30
C ALA A 163 -48.32 36.56 18.08
N CYS A 164 -48.08 36.32 19.38
CA CYS A 164 -47.25 37.19 20.20
C CYS A 164 -45.92 36.48 20.48
N MET A 165 -44.90 36.79 19.68
CA MET A 165 -43.64 36.05 19.69
C MET A 165 -42.42 36.94 19.48
N SER A 166 -41.25 36.40 19.85
CA SER A 166 -39.95 36.99 19.58
C SER A 166 -39.01 35.94 18.97
N LEU A 167 -38.44 36.26 17.81
CA LEU A 167 -37.36 35.52 17.17
C LEU A 167 -36.04 35.98 17.80
N LEU A 168 -35.48 35.12 18.65
CA LEU A 168 -34.25 35.40 19.39
C LEU A 168 -33.01 35.16 18.53
N ALA A 169 -32.99 34.05 17.79
CA ALA A 169 -31.89 33.74 16.89
C ALA A 169 -32.29 32.79 15.76
N VAL A 170 -31.61 32.95 14.62
CA VAL A 170 -31.74 32.06 13.46
C VAL A 170 -30.35 31.66 13.01
N ARG A 171 -30.11 30.35 12.97
CA ARG A 171 -28.88 29.75 12.47
C ARG A 171 -29.19 28.87 11.27
N VAL A 172 -28.55 29.20 10.16
CA VAL A 172 -28.69 28.49 8.88
C VAL A 172 -27.38 27.82 8.53
N PHE A 173 -27.44 26.50 8.39
CA PHE A 173 -26.28 25.65 8.15
C PHE A 173 -26.63 24.49 7.21
N TYR A 174 -25.59 23.82 6.73
CA TYR A 174 -25.70 22.55 6.01
C TYR A 174 -24.76 21.54 6.66
N LYS A 175 -25.05 20.26 6.48
CA LYS A 175 -24.22 19.17 7.00
C LYS A 175 -23.25 18.69 5.92
N LYS A 176 -22.11 18.18 6.36
CA LYS A 176 -21.07 17.60 5.51
C LYS A 176 -20.27 16.59 6.30
N CYS A 177 -19.79 15.55 5.64
CA CYS A 177 -18.81 14.66 6.21
C CYS A 177 -17.41 15.26 6.02
N PRO A 178 -16.62 15.45 7.10
CA PRO A 178 -15.28 16.03 7.01
C PRO A 178 -14.33 15.10 6.26
N SER A 179 -13.24 15.65 5.70
CA SER A 179 -12.20 14.82 5.09
C SER A 179 -11.57 13.89 6.13
N VAL A 180 -11.39 12.63 5.78
CA VAL A 180 -10.85 11.60 6.70
C VAL A 180 -9.90 10.67 5.96
N VAL A 181 -8.94 10.10 6.68
CA VAL A 181 -8.13 8.98 6.21
C VAL A 181 -8.56 7.72 6.94
N GLN A 182 -9.04 6.72 6.21
CA GLN A 182 -9.52 5.46 6.76
C GLN A 182 -8.99 4.31 5.89
N ASN A 183 -8.47 3.24 6.52
CA ASN A 183 -7.85 2.11 5.80
C ASN A 183 -6.77 2.55 4.79
N PHE A 184 -5.94 3.52 5.16
CA PHE A 184 -4.91 4.14 4.31
C PHE A 184 -5.44 4.77 3.01
N ALA A 185 -6.74 5.05 2.93
CA ALA A 185 -7.36 5.82 1.86
C ALA A 185 -7.83 7.18 2.36
N PHE A 186 -7.53 8.23 1.60
CA PHE A 186 -8.05 9.57 1.80
C PHE A 186 -9.43 9.71 1.16
N PHE A 187 -10.39 10.17 1.95
CA PHE A 187 -11.74 10.54 1.52
C PHE A 187 -11.92 12.05 1.67
N PRO A 188 -12.26 12.77 0.59
CA PRO A 188 -12.44 14.21 0.64
C PRO A 188 -13.70 14.59 1.42
N GLU A 189 -13.75 15.85 1.84
CA GLU A 189 -14.97 16.44 2.38
C GLU A 189 -16.13 16.27 1.39
N THR A 190 -17.26 15.75 1.87
CA THR A 190 -18.41 15.39 1.03
C THR A 190 -19.67 15.97 1.63
N LEU A 191 -20.43 16.72 0.82
CA LEU A 191 -21.72 17.28 1.24
C LEU A 191 -22.77 16.17 1.33
N THR A 192 -23.68 16.31 2.29
CA THR A 192 -24.84 15.41 2.41
C THR A 192 -25.76 15.57 1.20
N GLY A 193 -26.51 14.53 0.87
CA GLY A 193 -27.45 14.57 -0.24
C GLY A 193 -28.70 15.41 0.06
N ALA A 194 -29.60 15.44 -0.92
CA ALA A 194 -30.86 16.17 -0.86
C ALA A 194 -31.85 15.64 0.20
N GLU A 195 -31.79 14.34 0.49
CA GLU A 195 -32.73 13.64 1.39
C GLU A 195 -32.07 13.27 2.73
N SER A 196 -32.86 13.12 3.79
CA SER A 196 -32.33 12.76 5.13
C SER A 196 -31.77 11.34 5.14
N THR A 197 -32.37 10.46 4.34
CA THR A 197 -31.97 9.06 4.15
C THR A 197 -30.95 8.90 3.02
N SER A 198 -30.46 10.00 2.43
CA SER A 198 -29.51 9.92 1.33
C SER A 198 -28.15 9.40 1.79
N LEU A 199 -27.50 8.65 0.88
CA LEU A 199 -26.13 8.16 1.04
C LEU A 199 -25.31 8.61 -0.15
N VAL A 200 -24.42 9.58 0.08
CA VAL A 200 -23.54 10.12 -0.95
C VAL A 200 -22.23 9.35 -0.96
N ILE A 201 -21.86 8.83 -2.12
CA ILE A 201 -20.62 8.07 -2.30
C ILE A 201 -19.44 9.02 -2.40
N ALA A 202 -18.50 8.92 -1.45
CA ALA A 202 -17.18 9.49 -1.55
C ALA A 202 -16.21 8.44 -2.08
N ARG A 203 -15.56 8.74 -3.21
CA ARG A 203 -14.50 7.89 -3.76
C ARG A 203 -13.22 8.16 -2.98
N GLY A 204 -12.60 7.10 -2.47
CA GLY A 204 -11.32 7.19 -1.80
C GLY A 204 -10.16 7.09 -2.79
N SER A 205 -9.01 7.57 -2.36
CA SER A 205 -7.72 7.41 -3.05
C SER A 205 -6.67 7.01 -2.03
N CYS A 206 -5.78 6.07 -2.37
CA CYS A 206 -4.71 5.70 -1.45
C CYS A 206 -3.84 6.91 -1.10
N ILE A 207 -3.47 7.02 0.17
CA ILE A 207 -2.52 8.04 0.62
C ILE A 207 -1.15 7.86 -0.07
N PRO A 208 -0.28 8.88 -0.07
CA PRO A 208 1.08 8.73 -0.58
C PRO A 208 1.80 7.51 0.03
N ASN A 209 2.53 6.77 -0.82
CA ASN A 209 3.26 5.54 -0.46
C ASN A 209 2.39 4.35 -0.04
N ALA A 210 1.07 4.42 -0.23
CA ALA A 210 0.17 3.29 -0.16
C ALA A 210 -0.27 2.82 -1.55
N GLU A 211 -0.73 1.57 -1.63
CA GLU A 211 -1.23 0.91 -2.84
C GLU A 211 -2.55 0.20 -2.54
N GLU A 212 -3.38 0.09 -3.56
CA GLU A 212 -4.71 -0.53 -3.47
C GLU A 212 -4.56 -2.02 -3.13
N VAL A 213 -5.41 -2.50 -2.22
CA VAL A 213 -5.52 -3.93 -1.89
C VAL A 213 -6.90 -4.40 -2.32
N ASP A 214 -7.94 -3.73 -1.83
CA ASP A 214 -9.33 -4.06 -2.12
C ASP A 214 -9.99 -2.88 -2.85
N VAL A 215 -10.50 -3.16 -4.06
CA VAL A 215 -11.23 -2.19 -4.89
C VAL A 215 -12.68 -2.61 -5.09
N PRO A 216 -13.63 -1.66 -5.13
CA PRO A 216 -13.43 -0.21 -5.16
C PRO A 216 -13.33 0.42 -3.76
N ILE A 217 -12.55 1.49 -3.64
CA ILE A 217 -12.39 2.26 -2.40
C ILE A 217 -13.50 3.31 -2.29
N LYS A 218 -14.45 3.08 -1.38
CA LYS A 218 -15.65 3.91 -1.22
C LYS A 218 -15.99 4.12 0.25
N LEU A 219 -16.49 5.31 0.56
CA LEU A 219 -17.09 5.64 1.85
C LEU A 219 -18.43 6.33 1.58
N TYR A 220 -19.37 6.21 2.51
CA TYR A 220 -20.72 6.74 2.34
C TYR A 220 -20.99 7.82 3.39
N CYS A 221 -21.31 9.02 2.94
CA CYS A 221 -21.73 10.13 3.79
C CYS A 221 -23.26 10.09 3.92
N ASN A 222 -23.78 9.94 5.13
CA ASN A 222 -25.22 9.93 5.38
C ASN A 222 -25.81 11.36 5.45
N GLY A 223 -27.14 11.47 5.52
CA GLY A 223 -27.84 12.76 5.62
C GLY A 223 -27.53 13.57 6.89
N ASP A 224 -26.93 12.95 7.91
CA ASP A 224 -26.54 13.59 9.16
C ASP A 224 -25.08 14.07 9.18
N GLY A 225 -24.34 13.87 8.09
CA GLY A 225 -22.94 14.30 7.99
C GLY A 225 -21.98 13.35 8.68
N GLU A 226 -22.39 12.10 8.92
CA GLU A 226 -21.55 11.05 9.48
C GLU A 226 -21.10 10.05 8.40
N TRP A 227 -19.87 9.57 8.57
CA TRP A 227 -19.31 8.52 7.72
C TRP A 227 -19.83 7.14 8.14
N MET A 228 -20.32 6.39 7.16
CA MET A 228 -20.72 4.99 7.32
C MET A 228 -19.55 4.04 7.03
N VAL A 229 -19.82 2.74 6.93
CA VAL A 229 -18.79 1.69 6.78
C VAL A 229 -17.96 1.87 5.49
N PRO A 230 -16.61 1.85 5.59
CA PRO A 230 -15.73 1.86 4.43
C PRO A 230 -15.79 0.54 3.64
N ILE A 231 -15.72 0.64 2.32
CA ILE A 231 -15.52 -0.48 1.40
C ILE A 231 -14.18 -0.28 0.70
N GLY A 232 -13.39 -1.35 0.63
CA GLY A 232 -12.06 -1.30 0.05
C GLY A 232 -11.00 -0.81 1.04
N SER A 233 -9.73 -1.01 0.68
CA SER A 233 -8.60 -0.70 1.54
C SER A 233 -7.33 -0.46 0.73
N CYS A 234 -6.43 0.33 1.30
CA CYS A 234 -5.05 0.48 0.85
C CYS A 234 -4.12 -0.08 1.92
N SER A 235 -2.88 -0.38 1.53
CA SER A 235 -1.82 -0.69 2.48
C SER A 235 -0.49 -0.12 2.01
N CYS A 236 0.43 0.08 2.95
CA CYS A 236 1.73 0.67 2.65
C CYS A 236 2.52 -0.24 1.70
N LYS A 237 3.11 0.38 0.68
CA LYS A 237 3.95 -0.26 -0.33
C LYS A 237 5.18 -0.93 0.30
N ALA A 238 5.89 -1.73 -0.48
CA ALA A 238 7.22 -2.20 -0.09
C ALA A 238 8.12 -1.00 0.25
N GLY A 239 8.94 -1.12 1.29
CA GLY A 239 9.77 -0.04 1.82
C GLY A 239 9.04 0.96 2.73
N TYR A 240 7.73 0.81 2.97
CA TYR A 240 6.98 1.71 3.84
C TYR A 240 6.18 0.95 4.90
N GLU A 241 6.24 1.42 6.14
CA GLU A 241 5.49 0.90 7.27
C GLU A 241 4.34 1.83 7.70
N PRO A 242 3.25 1.24 8.24
CA PRO A 242 2.17 2.03 8.80
C PRO A 242 2.59 2.72 10.11
N ASP A 243 2.20 3.99 10.25
CA ASP A 243 2.32 4.77 11.48
C ASP A 243 0.94 5.09 12.07
N ASN A 244 0.88 5.44 13.35
CA ASN A 244 -0.37 5.70 14.10
C ASN A 244 -1.25 6.80 13.48
N GLY A 245 -0.70 7.66 12.61
CA GLY A 245 -1.44 8.69 11.89
C GLY A 245 -2.15 8.25 10.60
N ASN A 246 -2.27 6.94 10.32
CA ASN A 246 -2.66 6.43 9.00
C ASN A 246 -1.77 6.99 7.89
N VAL A 247 -0.46 7.04 8.14
CA VAL A 247 0.57 7.49 7.21
C VAL A 247 1.51 6.34 6.91
N CYS A 248 1.96 6.22 5.67
CA CYS A 248 2.99 5.27 5.28
C CYS A 248 4.37 5.94 5.35
N ARG A 249 5.15 5.62 6.39
CA ARG A 249 6.49 6.15 6.59
C ARG A 249 7.54 5.26 5.94
N ALA A 250 8.56 5.89 5.37
CA ALA A 250 9.68 5.17 4.78
C ALA A 250 10.43 4.38 5.85
N CYS A 251 10.81 3.14 5.53
CA CYS A 251 11.67 2.36 6.39
C CYS A 251 12.98 3.12 6.68
N PRO A 252 13.36 3.30 7.95
CA PRO A 252 14.60 3.98 8.31
C PRO A 252 15.83 3.18 7.84
N GLN A 253 16.97 3.86 7.74
CA GLN A 253 18.24 3.22 7.39
C GLN A 253 18.56 2.04 8.32
N GLY A 254 19.06 0.94 7.76
CA GLY A 254 19.27 -0.31 8.49
C GLY A 254 18.05 -1.23 8.56
N THR A 255 16.89 -0.78 8.07
CA THR A 255 15.68 -1.60 7.97
C THR A 255 15.21 -1.74 6.52
N PHE A 256 14.28 -2.65 6.27
CA PHE A 256 13.65 -2.88 4.97
C PHE A 256 12.25 -3.46 5.11
N LYS A 257 11.47 -3.41 4.02
CA LYS A 257 10.20 -4.12 3.88
C LYS A 257 10.01 -4.58 2.43
N SER A 258 9.97 -5.89 2.23
CA SER A 258 10.01 -6.50 0.90
C SER A 258 8.69 -6.44 0.13
N SER A 259 7.56 -6.45 0.84
CA SER A 259 6.23 -6.57 0.24
C SER A 259 5.26 -5.51 0.76
N GLN A 260 4.20 -5.28 0.00
CA GLN A 260 3.04 -4.49 0.44
C GLN A 260 2.34 -5.18 1.60
N GLY A 261 1.76 -4.40 2.51
CA GLY A 261 0.92 -4.91 3.60
C GLY A 261 1.07 -4.14 4.91
N ALA A 262 0.43 -4.66 5.96
CA ALA A 262 0.42 -4.06 7.30
C ALA A 262 1.67 -4.34 8.14
N GLY A 263 2.64 -5.10 7.63
CA GLY A 263 3.88 -5.41 8.33
C GLY A 263 4.73 -4.16 8.57
N LEU A 264 5.48 -4.16 9.67
CA LEU A 264 6.46 -3.12 10.00
C LEU A 264 7.79 -3.37 9.29
N CYS A 265 8.64 -2.36 9.23
CA CYS A 265 9.99 -2.47 8.71
C CYS A 265 10.82 -3.40 9.59
N GLN A 266 11.49 -4.35 8.96
CA GLN A 266 12.33 -5.34 9.63
C GLN A 266 13.78 -4.91 9.60
N GLN A 267 14.54 -5.27 10.64
CA GLN A 267 15.98 -5.05 10.66
C GLN A 267 16.65 -5.86 9.55
N CYS A 268 17.69 -5.30 8.93
CA CYS A 268 18.43 -6.01 7.90
C CYS A 268 19.00 -7.34 8.43
N PRO A 269 18.83 -8.46 7.70
CA PRO A 269 19.40 -9.75 8.07
C PRO A 269 20.92 -9.71 8.17
N LEU A 270 21.51 -10.71 8.84
CA LEU A 270 22.96 -10.85 8.96
C LEU A 270 23.65 -10.81 7.59
N ASN A 271 24.84 -10.20 7.57
CA ASN A 271 25.64 -9.96 6.37
C ASN A 271 24.97 -9.12 5.28
N SER A 272 23.93 -8.35 5.64
CA SER A 272 23.29 -7.37 4.76
C SER A 272 23.25 -5.98 5.40
N ARG A 273 22.92 -4.95 4.60
CA ARG A 273 22.74 -3.56 5.04
C ARG A 273 21.86 -2.78 4.07
N SER A 274 21.07 -1.85 4.58
CA SER A 274 20.45 -0.77 3.81
C SER A 274 21.05 0.58 4.25
N THR A 275 21.43 1.42 3.28
CA THR A 275 21.95 2.78 3.52
C THR A 275 20.98 3.87 3.09
N ILE A 276 19.88 3.48 2.44
CA ILE A 276 18.83 4.35 1.97
C ILE A 276 17.58 4.17 2.83
N GLU A 277 16.74 5.20 2.86
CA GLU A 277 15.37 5.07 3.37
C GLU A 277 14.50 4.34 2.35
N ALA A 278 13.37 3.82 2.82
CA ALA A 278 12.40 3.07 2.01
C ALA A 278 12.98 1.85 1.28
N ALA A 279 13.98 1.19 1.88
CA ALA A 279 14.58 0.01 1.28
C ALA A 279 13.57 -1.15 1.19
N THR A 280 13.45 -1.72 -0.01
CA THR A 280 12.66 -2.95 -0.23
C THR A 280 13.48 -4.22 -0.03
N LEU A 281 14.80 -4.11 -0.07
CA LEU A 281 15.75 -5.20 0.11
C LEU A 281 17.04 -4.68 0.72
N CYS A 282 17.59 -5.37 1.71
CA CYS A 282 18.92 -5.07 2.22
C CYS A 282 20.00 -5.64 1.28
N GLY A 283 20.90 -4.79 0.78
CA GLY A 283 22.03 -5.21 -0.03
C GLY A 283 23.01 -6.08 0.76
N CYS A 284 23.55 -7.12 0.15
CA CYS A 284 24.54 -7.97 0.80
C CYS A 284 25.88 -7.25 0.95
N ARG A 285 26.59 -7.54 2.05
CA ARG A 285 27.97 -7.07 2.26
C ARG A 285 28.92 -7.77 1.29
N ASN A 286 30.06 -7.15 1.01
CA ASN A 286 31.09 -7.71 0.14
C ASN A 286 31.48 -9.13 0.58
N GLY A 287 31.46 -10.08 -0.37
CA GLY A 287 31.75 -11.50 -0.12
C GLY A 287 30.52 -12.34 0.24
N TYR A 288 29.35 -11.72 0.42
CA TYR A 288 28.09 -12.40 0.68
C TYR A 288 27.07 -12.11 -0.41
N TYR A 289 26.15 -13.04 -0.63
CA TYR A 289 25.21 -13.03 -1.73
C TYR A 289 23.90 -13.72 -1.33
N ARG A 290 22.87 -13.55 -2.17
CA ARG A 290 21.63 -14.33 -2.14
C ARG A 290 21.49 -15.11 -3.45
N GLY A 291 21.03 -16.35 -3.34
CA GLY A 291 20.68 -17.20 -4.46
C GLY A 291 19.32 -16.83 -5.05
N ASP A 292 18.97 -17.41 -6.20
CA ASP A 292 17.73 -17.06 -6.91
C ASP A 292 16.45 -17.52 -6.18
N MET A 293 16.58 -18.49 -5.27
CA MET A 293 15.48 -19.03 -4.46
C MET A 293 15.42 -18.43 -3.05
N ASP A 294 16.37 -17.56 -2.68
CA ASP A 294 16.41 -16.95 -1.36
C ASP A 294 15.40 -15.80 -1.26
N ARG A 295 14.75 -15.67 -0.11
CA ARG A 295 13.81 -14.58 0.16
C ARG A 295 14.56 -13.31 0.58
N PRO A 296 13.95 -12.12 0.44
CA PRO A 296 14.53 -10.87 0.95
C PRO A 296 14.87 -10.91 2.45
N GLU A 297 14.10 -11.67 3.23
CA GLU A 297 14.28 -11.84 4.67
C GLU A 297 15.42 -12.80 5.04
N ASP A 298 15.89 -13.61 4.09
CA ASP A 298 16.97 -14.56 4.34
C ASP A 298 18.32 -13.84 4.46
N VAL A 299 19.21 -14.43 5.27
CA VAL A 299 20.57 -13.94 5.49
C VAL A 299 21.41 -14.05 4.23
N CYS A 300 22.31 -13.08 4.01
CA CYS A 300 23.27 -13.21 2.92
C CYS A 300 24.34 -14.26 3.31
N THR A 301 24.62 -15.15 2.36
CA THR A 301 25.49 -16.32 2.54
C THR A 301 26.73 -16.19 1.65
N SER A 302 27.82 -16.90 2.00
CA SER A 302 29.08 -16.83 1.25
C SER A 302 29.31 -18.08 0.40
N VAL A 303 30.31 -18.03 -0.47
CA VAL A 303 30.76 -19.21 -1.24
C VAL A 303 31.51 -20.19 -0.31
N PRO A 304 31.48 -21.50 -0.58
CA PRO A 304 32.18 -22.47 0.26
C PRO A 304 33.70 -22.36 0.07
N SER A 305 34.43 -22.76 1.10
CA SER A 305 35.87 -23.00 1.03
C SER A 305 36.20 -24.26 0.21
N ALA A 306 37.49 -24.50 -0.07
CA ALA A 306 37.91 -25.69 -0.80
C ALA A 306 37.60 -26.99 -0.02
N PRO A 307 37.31 -28.11 -0.70
CA PRO A 307 37.25 -29.44 -0.09
C PRO A 307 38.55 -29.79 0.65
N ARG A 308 38.49 -30.78 1.54
CA ARG A 308 39.62 -31.15 2.40
C ARG A 308 39.95 -32.62 2.27
N ASN A 309 41.17 -32.99 2.63
CA ASN A 309 41.62 -34.38 2.82
C ASN A 309 41.21 -35.31 1.67
N VAL A 310 41.70 -35.05 0.46
CA VAL A 310 41.44 -35.95 -0.68
C VAL A 310 42.31 -37.19 -0.56
N VAL A 311 41.66 -38.34 -0.65
CA VAL A 311 42.28 -39.66 -0.74
C VAL A 311 41.98 -40.22 -2.13
N SER A 312 42.98 -40.87 -2.73
CA SER A 312 42.85 -41.46 -4.06
C SER A 312 43.28 -42.92 -4.06
N VAL A 313 42.46 -43.79 -4.64
CA VAL A 313 42.82 -45.19 -4.95
C VAL A 313 42.98 -45.31 -6.46
N VAL A 314 44.18 -45.70 -6.90
CA VAL A 314 44.60 -45.64 -8.30
C VAL A 314 44.77 -47.04 -8.87
N ASN A 315 44.20 -47.27 -10.05
CA ASN A 315 44.34 -48.51 -10.82
C ASN A 315 45.03 -48.24 -12.17
N GLN A 316 45.05 -49.22 -13.08
CA GLN A 316 45.69 -49.03 -14.40
C GLN A 316 44.97 -47.99 -15.26
N THR A 317 43.63 -47.96 -15.24
CA THR A 317 42.80 -47.06 -16.08
C THR A 317 41.66 -46.39 -15.31
N SER A 318 41.66 -46.51 -13.98
CA SER A 318 40.66 -45.91 -13.12
C SER A 318 41.26 -45.29 -11.86
N VAL A 319 40.55 -44.31 -11.30
CA VAL A 319 40.87 -43.61 -10.07
C VAL A 319 39.57 -43.45 -9.28
N LEU A 320 39.56 -43.88 -8.03
CA LEU A 320 38.53 -43.54 -7.06
C LEU A 320 39.03 -42.36 -6.22
N LEU A 321 38.28 -41.26 -6.20
CA LEU A 321 38.56 -40.11 -5.35
C LEU A 321 37.51 -40.04 -4.23
N GLU A 322 37.98 -39.83 -3.00
CA GLU A 322 37.15 -39.54 -1.83
C GLU A 322 37.70 -38.29 -1.12
N TRP A 323 36.83 -37.42 -0.63
CA TRP A 323 37.24 -36.19 0.06
C TRP A 323 36.35 -35.88 1.25
N HIS A 324 36.78 -34.91 2.05
CA HIS A 324 36.00 -34.33 3.14
C HIS A 324 35.36 -33.01 2.71
N PRO A 325 34.19 -32.66 3.29
CA PRO A 325 33.56 -31.37 3.06
C PRO A 325 34.48 -30.18 3.44
N PRO A 326 34.25 -29.03 2.80
CA PRO A 326 34.88 -27.76 3.17
C PRO A 326 34.73 -27.43 4.66
N ARG A 327 35.66 -26.65 5.21
CA ARG A 327 35.56 -26.19 6.61
C ARG A 327 34.43 -25.19 6.78
N ASP A 328 34.31 -24.28 5.82
CA ASP A 328 33.24 -23.30 5.72
C ASP A 328 32.40 -23.61 4.47
N THR A 329 31.11 -23.86 4.66
CA THR A 329 30.12 -24.10 3.59
C THR A 329 29.40 -22.83 3.16
N GLY A 330 29.70 -21.71 3.80
CA GLY A 330 29.08 -20.42 3.58
C GLY A 330 27.68 -20.30 4.17
N HIS A 331 27.41 -21.00 5.28
CA HIS A 331 26.11 -21.06 5.95
C HIS A 331 24.96 -21.60 5.08
N ARG A 332 25.27 -22.48 4.11
CA ARG A 332 24.26 -23.17 3.30
C ARG A 332 24.37 -24.69 3.39
N GLY A 333 23.25 -25.36 3.14
CA GLY A 333 23.13 -26.82 3.08
C GLY A 333 22.98 -27.40 1.66
N ASP A 334 23.04 -26.55 0.63
CA ASP A 334 22.90 -26.89 -0.80
C ASP A 334 24.26 -27.12 -1.48
N LEU A 335 25.23 -27.65 -0.73
CA LEU A 335 26.58 -27.89 -1.20
C LEU A 335 26.60 -28.99 -2.27
N SER A 336 27.35 -28.75 -3.35
CA SER A 336 27.64 -29.74 -4.38
C SER A 336 29.06 -29.60 -4.90
N TYR A 337 29.54 -30.63 -5.60
CA TYR A 337 30.91 -30.70 -6.10
C TYR A 337 30.97 -30.90 -7.61
N ASN A 338 31.96 -30.28 -8.22
CA ASN A 338 32.31 -30.47 -9.63
C ASN A 338 33.74 -30.96 -9.75
N ILE A 339 33.98 -31.87 -10.68
CA ILE A 339 35.29 -32.46 -10.94
C ILE A 339 35.78 -31.99 -12.30
N LEU A 340 36.92 -31.31 -12.32
CA LEU A 340 37.61 -30.93 -13.55
C LEU A 340 38.81 -31.85 -13.74
N CYS A 341 38.86 -32.53 -14.89
CA CYS A 341 39.92 -33.46 -15.24
C CYS A 341 40.82 -32.83 -16.32
N ARG A 342 42.13 -32.81 -16.05
CA ARG A 342 43.15 -32.36 -16.98
C ARG A 342 44.22 -33.43 -17.13
N ARG A 343 44.60 -33.76 -18.36
CA ARG A 343 45.71 -34.66 -18.68
C ARG A 343 46.97 -33.83 -18.87
N CYS A 344 48.01 -34.11 -18.09
CA CYS A 344 49.28 -33.38 -18.11
C CYS A 344 50.39 -34.30 -18.64
N HIS A 345 51.26 -33.78 -19.51
CA HIS A 345 52.43 -34.53 -19.96
C HIS A 345 53.59 -34.35 -18.98
N SER A 346 54.34 -35.42 -18.71
CA SER A 346 55.32 -35.51 -17.61
C SER A 346 56.45 -34.49 -17.70
N ASN A 347 56.74 -33.91 -18.87
CA ASN A 347 57.87 -33.01 -19.06
C ASN A 347 57.55 -31.51 -19.03
N GLU A 348 56.28 -31.08 -19.05
CA GLU A 348 55.95 -29.63 -19.02
C GLU A 348 54.62 -29.33 -18.30
N ARG A 349 54.69 -28.70 -17.11
CA ARG A 349 53.52 -28.26 -16.31
C ARG A 349 52.59 -27.27 -17.04
N ARG A 350 52.99 -26.71 -18.19
CA ARG A 350 52.24 -25.66 -18.92
C ARG A 350 51.28 -26.20 -20.00
N ALA A 351 51.29 -27.49 -20.31
CA ALA A 351 50.46 -28.06 -21.38
C ALA A 351 49.51 -29.15 -20.86
N CYS A 352 48.69 -28.86 -19.85
CA CYS A 352 47.61 -29.76 -19.45
C CYS A 352 46.36 -29.51 -20.31
N GLN A 353 45.88 -30.55 -20.99
CA GLN A 353 44.67 -30.49 -21.81
C GLN A 353 43.47 -31.05 -21.03
N PRO A 354 42.22 -30.61 -21.32
CA PRO A 354 41.04 -31.29 -20.80
C PRO A 354 41.09 -32.79 -21.11
N CYS A 355 40.60 -33.61 -20.19
CA CYS A 355 40.50 -35.05 -20.42
C CYS A 355 39.59 -35.39 -21.60
N ASP A 356 39.89 -36.51 -22.27
CA ASP A 356 39.12 -37.01 -23.40
C ASP A 356 37.64 -37.26 -22.99
N ASP A 357 36.69 -37.04 -23.90
CA ASP A 357 35.24 -37.25 -23.64
C ASP A 357 34.88 -38.72 -23.33
N SER A 358 35.79 -39.65 -23.62
CA SER A 358 35.66 -41.07 -23.32
C SER A 358 35.82 -41.39 -21.83
N VAL A 359 36.41 -40.49 -21.03
CA VAL A 359 36.59 -40.68 -19.59
C VAL A 359 35.22 -40.65 -18.89
N ALA A 360 34.92 -41.72 -18.16
CA ALA A 360 33.65 -41.89 -17.49
C ALA A 360 33.74 -41.51 -16.01
N PHE A 361 32.74 -40.78 -15.52
CA PHE A 361 32.61 -40.37 -14.12
C PHE A 361 31.33 -40.95 -13.54
N VAL A 362 31.43 -41.69 -12.45
CA VAL A 362 30.28 -42.31 -11.76
C VAL A 362 30.22 -41.77 -10.32
N PRO A 363 29.08 -41.19 -9.89
CA PRO A 363 27.80 -41.09 -10.60
C PRO A 363 27.73 -39.94 -11.64
N GLY A 364 28.71 -39.04 -11.66
CA GLY A 364 28.77 -37.95 -12.64
C GLY A 364 29.97 -37.03 -12.40
N LYS A 365 30.12 -35.99 -13.22
CA LYS A 365 31.23 -35.02 -13.13
C LYS A 365 30.87 -33.67 -12.51
N ARG A 366 29.58 -33.36 -12.36
CA ARG A 366 29.07 -32.07 -11.85
C ARG A 366 27.87 -32.29 -10.95
N GLY A 367 27.63 -31.37 -10.02
CA GLY A 367 26.48 -31.40 -9.12
C GLY A 367 26.47 -32.59 -8.17
N LEU A 368 27.65 -33.14 -7.86
CA LEU A 368 27.79 -34.27 -6.95
C LEU A 368 27.41 -33.85 -5.54
N LYS A 369 26.52 -34.61 -4.89
CA LYS A 369 26.17 -34.40 -3.48
C LYS A 369 27.02 -35.25 -2.54
N GLU A 370 27.49 -36.38 -3.03
CA GLU A 370 28.40 -37.26 -2.30
C GLU A 370 29.85 -36.78 -2.44
N THR A 371 30.68 -37.14 -1.47
CA THR A 371 32.11 -36.77 -1.43
C THR A 371 33.01 -37.88 -2.01
N ARG A 372 32.50 -38.57 -3.04
CA ARG A 372 33.21 -39.62 -3.76
C ARG A 372 32.86 -39.64 -5.24
N VAL A 373 33.81 -40.03 -6.07
CA VAL A 373 33.61 -40.26 -7.50
C VAL A 373 34.57 -41.32 -8.02
N GLU A 374 34.05 -42.23 -8.84
CA GLU A 374 34.88 -43.19 -9.58
C GLU A 374 35.07 -42.67 -11.01
N ILE A 375 36.33 -42.62 -11.44
CA ILE A 375 36.76 -42.12 -12.74
C ILE A 375 37.41 -43.27 -13.49
N SER A 376 36.90 -43.63 -14.66
CA SER A 376 37.38 -44.79 -15.43
C SER A 376 37.63 -44.43 -16.90
N LYS A 377 38.21 -45.39 -17.65
CA LYS A 377 38.64 -45.21 -19.05
C LYS A 377 39.75 -44.15 -19.21
N LEU A 378 40.59 -44.00 -18.19
CA LEU A 378 41.82 -43.22 -18.25
C LEU A 378 42.89 -44.00 -19.03
N ARG A 379 43.86 -43.27 -19.60
CA ARG A 379 45.03 -43.89 -20.22
C ARG A 379 45.98 -44.42 -19.13
N ALA A 380 46.55 -45.59 -19.35
CA ALA A 380 47.54 -46.15 -18.44
C ALA A 380 48.85 -45.36 -18.46
N HIS A 381 49.59 -45.41 -17.36
CA HIS A 381 50.87 -44.71 -17.17
C HIS A 381 50.86 -43.22 -17.60
N THR A 382 49.77 -42.52 -17.31
CA THR A 382 49.56 -41.13 -17.73
C THR A 382 49.26 -40.25 -16.52
N SER A 383 49.80 -39.03 -16.50
CA SER A 383 49.58 -38.07 -15.42
C SER A 383 48.33 -37.23 -15.65
N TYR A 384 47.49 -37.15 -14.62
CA TYR A 384 46.23 -36.42 -14.59
C TYR A 384 46.20 -35.48 -13.39
N THR A 385 45.67 -34.28 -13.58
CA THR A 385 45.29 -33.36 -12.52
C THR A 385 43.78 -33.36 -12.40
N PHE A 386 43.29 -33.61 -11.19
CA PHE A 386 41.89 -33.50 -10.83
C PHE A 386 41.69 -32.29 -9.92
N ASP A 387 40.83 -31.36 -10.32
CA ASP A 387 40.39 -30.26 -9.47
C ASP A 387 38.97 -30.54 -8.96
N ILE A 388 38.83 -30.61 -7.64
CA ILE A 388 37.56 -30.82 -6.96
C ILE A 388 37.07 -29.46 -6.49
N GLN A 389 36.05 -28.93 -7.14
CA GLN A 389 35.46 -27.62 -6.83
C GLN A 389 34.27 -27.81 -5.88
N ALA A 390 34.22 -27.03 -4.81
CA ALA A 390 33.04 -26.92 -3.96
C ALA A 390 32.18 -25.74 -4.45
N ILE A 391 30.88 -25.98 -4.63
CA ILE A 391 29.91 -24.97 -5.07
C ILE A 391 28.63 -25.06 -4.23
N ASN A 392 27.97 -23.92 -4.04
CA ASN A 392 26.66 -23.80 -3.39
C ASN A 392 25.77 -22.84 -4.20
N GLY A 393 24.54 -22.59 -3.74
CA GLY A 393 23.55 -21.77 -4.45
C GLY A 393 23.95 -20.31 -4.73
N VAL A 394 25.03 -19.82 -4.12
CA VAL A 394 25.55 -18.45 -4.32
C VAL A 394 26.88 -18.39 -5.08
N SER A 395 27.47 -19.55 -5.41
CA SER A 395 28.78 -19.61 -6.07
C SER A 395 28.79 -18.97 -7.46
N ASN A 396 27.65 -18.94 -8.15
CA ASN A 396 27.50 -18.26 -9.44
C ASN A 396 27.37 -16.73 -9.34
N LYS A 397 27.12 -16.19 -8.14
CA LYS A 397 27.02 -14.74 -7.90
C LYS A 397 28.37 -14.12 -7.57
N SER A 398 29.35 -14.93 -7.18
CA SER A 398 30.68 -14.45 -6.85
C SER A 398 31.46 -14.08 -8.11
N PRO A 399 32.17 -12.94 -8.12
CA PRO A 399 33.11 -12.62 -9.20
C PRO A 399 34.38 -13.48 -9.14
N TYR A 400 34.61 -14.19 -8.04
CA TYR A 400 35.79 -15.05 -7.86
C TYR A 400 35.48 -16.49 -8.28
N PRO A 401 36.48 -17.22 -8.82
CA PRO A 401 36.28 -18.62 -9.17
C PRO A 401 35.98 -19.46 -7.93
N ALA A 402 35.22 -20.53 -8.14
CA ALA A 402 34.91 -21.50 -7.09
C ALA A 402 36.20 -22.05 -6.46
N GLN A 403 36.20 -22.15 -5.13
CA GLN A 403 37.33 -22.69 -4.40
C GLN A 403 37.49 -24.18 -4.71
N GLN A 404 38.72 -24.60 -4.96
CA GLN A 404 39.01 -25.93 -5.45
C GLN A 404 40.26 -26.53 -4.79
N LEU A 405 40.29 -27.86 -4.72
CA LEU A 405 41.45 -28.63 -4.31
C LEU A 405 41.98 -29.42 -5.50
N SER A 406 43.26 -29.24 -5.81
CA SER A 406 43.93 -29.88 -6.96
C SER A 406 44.83 -31.02 -6.50
N ILE A 407 44.72 -32.17 -7.17
CA ILE A 407 45.51 -33.38 -6.89
C ILE A 407 46.06 -33.93 -8.21
N ASN A 408 47.34 -34.29 -8.21
CA ASN A 408 48.01 -34.89 -9.36
C ASN A 408 48.19 -36.39 -9.14
N ILE A 409 47.78 -37.19 -10.12
CA ILE A 409 47.75 -38.65 -10.05
C ILE A 409 48.33 -39.20 -11.35
N THR A 410 49.19 -40.20 -11.24
CA THR A 410 49.67 -40.98 -12.38
C THR A 410 49.06 -42.38 -12.32
N THR A 411 48.38 -42.81 -13.37
CA THR A 411 47.77 -44.15 -13.46
C THR A 411 48.83 -45.25 -13.50
N ASN A 412 48.47 -46.45 -13.03
CA ASN A 412 49.38 -47.59 -13.05
C ASN A 412 49.67 -48.06 -14.49
N GLN A 413 50.74 -48.83 -14.68
CA GLN A 413 51.08 -49.41 -15.98
C GLN A 413 50.10 -50.52 -16.36
N ALA A 414 49.82 -50.67 -17.66
CA ALA A 414 49.02 -51.74 -18.25
C ALA A 414 49.78 -52.42 -19.39
N ALA A 415 49.25 -53.52 -19.92
CA ALA A 415 49.85 -54.17 -21.08
C ALA A 415 49.94 -53.18 -22.27
N PRO A 416 51.08 -53.13 -22.98
CA PRO A 416 51.22 -52.31 -24.18
C PRO A 416 50.26 -52.79 -25.28
N SER A 417 49.91 -51.91 -26.21
CA SER A 417 49.16 -52.32 -27.40
C SER A 417 49.98 -53.25 -28.28
N VAL A 418 49.32 -53.90 -29.23
CA VAL A 418 50.01 -54.64 -30.30
C VAL A 418 50.95 -53.72 -31.07
N VAL A 419 52.10 -54.26 -31.44
CA VAL A 419 53.03 -53.62 -32.38
C VAL A 419 52.32 -53.53 -33.73
N PRO A 420 52.16 -52.32 -34.30
CA PRO A 420 51.21 -52.12 -35.40
C PRO A 420 51.69 -52.79 -36.70
N ILE A 421 53.00 -52.75 -36.97
CA ILE A 421 53.60 -53.28 -38.20
C ILE A 421 54.99 -53.83 -37.88
N MET A 422 55.35 -54.94 -38.52
CA MET A 422 56.70 -55.50 -38.48
C MET A 422 57.28 -55.52 -39.89
N HIS A 423 58.42 -54.87 -40.10
CA HIS A 423 59.11 -54.80 -41.38
C HIS A 423 60.26 -55.78 -41.43
N GLN A 424 60.34 -56.55 -42.51
CA GLN A 424 61.54 -57.33 -42.82
C GLN A 424 62.55 -56.44 -43.54
N VAL A 425 63.66 -56.13 -42.87
CA VAL A 425 64.71 -55.24 -43.37
C VAL A 425 65.61 -55.96 -44.38
N SER A 426 65.92 -57.24 -44.12
CA SER A 426 66.72 -58.08 -45.02
C SER A 426 66.41 -59.56 -44.78
N SER A 427 66.59 -60.39 -45.80
CA SER A 427 66.46 -61.84 -45.70
C SER A 427 67.51 -62.53 -46.55
N THR A 428 68.10 -63.58 -45.98
CA THR A 428 69.10 -64.45 -46.59
C THR A 428 68.65 -65.90 -46.43
N SER A 429 69.41 -66.85 -46.98
CA SER A 429 69.11 -68.28 -46.84
C SER A 429 69.23 -68.83 -45.41
N ARG A 430 69.83 -68.10 -44.45
CA ARG A 430 70.05 -68.56 -43.06
C ARG A 430 69.64 -67.58 -41.96
N SER A 431 69.25 -66.36 -42.31
CA SER A 431 68.84 -65.34 -41.34
C SER A 431 67.95 -64.29 -41.98
N PHE A 432 67.05 -63.72 -41.18
CA PHE A 432 66.23 -62.57 -41.54
C PHE A 432 66.36 -61.50 -40.45
N SER A 433 66.27 -60.22 -40.84
CA SER A 433 66.31 -59.07 -39.91
C SER A 433 64.95 -58.38 -39.89
N LEU A 434 64.44 -58.12 -38.69
CA LEU A 434 63.14 -57.50 -38.46
C LEU A 434 63.30 -56.14 -37.77
N SER A 435 62.45 -55.17 -38.10
CA SER A 435 62.33 -53.90 -37.40
C SER A 435 60.87 -53.51 -37.23
N TRP A 436 60.51 -52.96 -36.09
CA TRP A 436 59.16 -52.45 -35.82
C TRP A 436 59.22 -51.17 -35.01
N PRO A 437 58.24 -50.25 -35.17
CA PRO A 437 58.08 -49.14 -34.26
C PRO A 437 57.54 -49.64 -32.90
N PRO A 438 57.74 -48.86 -31.81
CA PRO A 438 57.08 -49.13 -30.55
C PRO A 438 55.55 -49.22 -30.69
N PRO A 439 54.86 -49.95 -29.81
CA PRO A 439 53.41 -49.94 -29.69
C PRO A 439 52.84 -48.51 -29.66
N GLU A 440 51.73 -48.28 -30.35
CA GLU A 440 51.07 -46.96 -30.35
C GLU A 440 50.70 -46.51 -28.92
N GLN A 441 50.26 -47.45 -28.08
CA GLN A 441 50.00 -47.23 -26.66
C GLN A 441 50.97 -48.07 -25.83
N HIS A 442 52.03 -47.42 -25.36
CA HIS A 442 53.07 -48.06 -24.55
C HIS A 442 52.51 -48.54 -23.19
N ASN A 443 51.52 -47.83 -22.65
CA ASN A 443 50.86 -48.11 -21.36
C ASN A 443 51.80 -48.29 -20.16
N GLY A 444 53.07 -47.89 -20.28
CA GLY A 444 54.13 -48.16 -19.32
C GLY A 444 55.51 -47.96 -19.93
N ILE A 445 56.54 -48.34 -19.18
CA ILE A 445 57.92 -48.40 -19.67
C ILE A 445 58.10 -49.77 -20.31
N ILE A 446 58.43 -49.81 -21.60
CA ILE A 446 58.71 -51.07 -22.30
C ILE A 446 60.07 -51.59 -21.83
N LEU A 447 60.07 -52.80 -21.26
CA LEU A 447 61.26 -53.43 -20.70
C LEU A 447 62.03 -54.21 -21.77
N ASP A 448 61.33 -55.03 -22.55
CA ASP A 448 61.86 -55.90 -23.59
C ASP A 448 60.83 -56.20 -24.68
N TYR A 449 61.27 -56.87 -25.75
CA TYR A 449 60.41 -57.39 -26.82
C TYR A 449 60.73 -58.87 -27.04
N GLU A 450 59.70 -59.71 -27.12
CA GLU A 450 59.83 -61.14 -27.42
C GLU A 450 59.37 -61.42 -28.85
N ILE A 451 60.21 -62.10 -29.65
CA ILE A 451 59.88 -62.53 -31.02
C ILE A 451 59.65 -64.04 -31.00
N ARG A 452 58.49 -64.49 -31.51
CA ARG A 452 58.19 -65.90 -31.75
C ARG A 452 58.03 -66.14 -33.24
N TYR A 453 58.73 -67.15 -33.77
CA TYR A 453 58.64 -67.57 -35.17
C TYR A 453 58.55 -69.10 -35.26
N TYR A 454 57.97 -69.60 -36.35
CA TYR A 454 57.85 -71.02 -36.65
C TYR A 454 57.91 -71.23 -38.16
N ASP A 455 58.34 -72.42 -38.59
CA ASP A 455 58.35 -72.78 -40.01
C ASP A 455 56.91 -72.96 -40.50
N LYS A 456 56.59 -72.35 -41.64
CA LYS A 456 55.26 -72.43 -42.23
C LYS A 456 55.06 -73.83 -42.82
N GLU A 457 54.02 -74.53 -42.39
CA GLU A 457 53.58 -75.83 -42.96
C GLU A 457 53.27 -75.75 -44.46
#